data_AF-A0A6J2TZ06-F1
#
_entry.id   AF-A0A6J2TZ06-F1
#
_cell.length_a   1.000
_cell.length_b   1.000
_cell.length_c   1.000
_cell.angle_alpha   90.00
_cell.angle_beta   90.00
_cell.angle_gamma   90.00
#
_symmetry.space_group_name_H-M   'P 1'
#
loop_
_entity.id
_entity.type
_entity.pdbx_description
1 polymer ?
#
loop_
_entity_poly.entity_id
_entity_poly.type
_entity_poly.pdbx_seq_one_letter_code
_entity_poly.pdbx_strand_id
1 'polypeptide(L)'
;MANNYLEPVSNHFPHIDDDSFLKNTQKAKAKKLNTNPFEEKYDDDDDMSTQSRQAYIEKRRQIEERTLDSSKISLGLLYETEEVGNATAVELTKQREQLEKTSLQLDEINVTLRTSQRHLTGLKSLFGGLKNYLSGNRVQPTRSPNTPANSSAIEEEVQTSSAELYDNQPVSRIRNVGSTSHHQQTQQQHNFESCLESNLKEMCDNLSRLKCLANNLGTEIESQNDLLDNMNYKVEDVDLKISKQSKQMNLLLKK
;
A
#
# COMPACT_ATOMS: atom_id res chain seq x y z
N MET A 1 -22.51 -11.02 -15.59
CA MET A 1 -21.97 -9.95 -16.44
C MET A 1 -20.48 -10.17 -16.56
N ALA A 2 -20.09 -11.13 -17.39
CA ALA A 2 -18.70 -11.47 -17.69
C ALA A 2 -18.74 -11.91 -19.14
N ASN A 3 -18.05 -11.17 -20.00
CA ASN A 3 -17.62 -11.51 -21.37
C ASN A 3 -17.25 -10.19 -22.05
N ASN A 4 -15.97 -9.82 -22.04
CA ASN A 4 -15.35 -8.89 -23.01
C ASN A 4 -13.81 -8.96 -22.91
N TYR A 5 -13.25 -10.17 -22.81
CA TYR A 5 -11.82 -10.41 -22.88
C TYR A 5 -11.54 -11.53 -23.88
N LEU A 6 -11.74 -11.28 -25.16
CA LEU A 6 -11.26 -12.11 -26.27
C LEU A 6 -11.42 -11.32 -27.58
N GLU A 7 -10.57 -10.31 -27.78
CA GLU A 7 -10.24 -9.88 -29.14
C GLU A 7 -8.88 -10.48 -29.52
N PRO A 8 -8.75 -11.06 -30.73
CA PRO A 8 -7.51 -11.68 -31.16
C PRO A 8 -6.43 -10.62 -31.38
N VAL A 9 -5.27 -10.84 -30.75
CA VAL A 9 -4.02 -10.13 -31.04
C VAL A 9 -3.53 -10.58 -32.42
N SER A 10 -4.07 -10.00 -33.48
CA SER A 10 -3.54 -10.17 -34.84
C SER A 10 -3.20 -8.80 -35.39
N ASN A 11 -1.96 -8.69 -35.89
CA ASN A 11 -1.37 -7.58 -36.66
C ASN A 11 -0.45 -6.66 -35.83
N HIS A 12 0.64 -7.22 -35.30
CA HIS A 12 1.80 -6.45 -34.83
C HIS A 12 3.07 -6.68 -35.66
N PHE A 13 2.93 -7.12 -36.91
CA PHE A 13 4.00 -7.03 -37.89
C PHE A 13 3.56 -6.06 -38.98
N PRO A 14 4.40 -5.09 -39.37
CA PRO A 14 4.10 -4.29 -40.55
C PRO A 14 3.98 -5.26 -41.72
N HIS A 15 2.81 -5.30 -42.36
CA HIS A 15 2.67 -5.92 -43.66
C HIS A 15 3.59 -5.14 -44.60
N ILE A 16 4.79 -5.67 -44.82
CA ILE A 16 5.64 -5.24 -45.91
C ILE A 16 4.86 -5.63 -47.16
N ASP A 17 4.47 -4.63 -47.94
CA ASP A 17 3.78 -4.84 -49.20
C ASP A 17 4.73 -5.59 -50.14
N ASP A 18 4.46 -6.88 -50.38
CA ASP A 18 5.31 -7.76 -51.19
C ASP A 18 5.50 -7.21 -52.61
N ASP A 19 4.51 -6.44 -53.10
CA ASP A 19 4.56 -5.73 -54.38
C ASP A 19 5.58 -4.58 -54.39
N SER A 20 5.90 -3.99 -53.24
CA SER A 20 6.93 -2.96 -53.10
C SER A 20 8.34 -3.57 -53.12
N PHE A 21 8.51 -4.76 -52.56
CA PHE A 21 9.80 -5.47 -52.57
C PHE A 21 10.17 -5.96 -53.99
N LEU A 22 9.18 -6.47 -54.73
CA LEU A 22 9.35 -6.96 -56.11
C LEU A 22 9.62 -5.85 -57.14
N LYS A 23 9.18 -4.62 -56.88
CA LYS A 23 9.42 -3.47 -57.79
C LYS A 23 10.83 -2.89 -57.68
N ASN A 24 11.51 -3.08 -56.55
CA ASN A 24 12.87 -2.56 -56.33
C ASN A 24 13.92 -3.34 -57.14
N THR A 25 13.68 -4.64 -57.41
CA THR A 25 14.64 -5.50 -58.11
C THR A 25 14.54 -5.43 -59.63
N GLN A 26 13.44 -4.91 -60.18
CA GLN A 26 13.21 -4.84 -61.63
C GLN A 26 13.76 -3.58 -62.32
N LYS A 27 14.27 -2.60 -61.56
CA LYS A 27 14.89 -1.38 -62.12
C LYS A 27 16.36 -1.53 -62.53
N ALA A 28 16.92 -2.74 -62.54
CA ALA A 28 18.21 -3.02 -63.15
C ALA A 28 18.09 -3.15 -64.69
N LYS A 29 17.74 -2.06 -65.38
CA LYS A 29 17.87 -1.97 -66.84
C LYS A 29 18.86 -0.87 -67.23
N ALA A 30 19.99 -1.34 -67.75
CA ALA A 30 21.01 -0.69 -68.56
C ALA A 30 20.83 0.82 -68.81
N LYS A 31 21.67 1.63 -68.15
CA LYS A 31 22.11 2.92 -68.68
C LYS A 31 23.64 2.87 -68.85
N LYS A 32 24.07 2.89 -70.11
CA LYS A 32 25.41 3.39 -70.46
C LYS A 32 25.42 4.88 -70.10
N LEU A 33 26.40 5.36 -69.34
CA LEU A 33 27.19 6.54 -69.71
C LEU A 33 28.40 6.77 -68.80
N ASN A 34 29.53 6.99 -69.48
CA ASN A 34 30.72 7.79 -69.18
C ASN A 34 31.63 7.44 -67.97
N THR A 35 32.83 6.95 -68.29
CA THR A 35 33.95 6.60 -67.41
C THR A 35 34.90 7.78 -67.14
N ASN A 36 34.37 8.97 -66.82
CA ASN A 36 35.21 10.10 -66.39
C ASN A 36 35.20 10.23 -64.85
N PRO A 37 36.31 9.94 -64.16
CA PRO A 37 36.37 9.85 -62.69
C PRO A 37 36.52 11.20 -61.95
N PHE A 38 36.21 12.35 -62.59
CA PHE A 38 36.39 13.68 -61.98
C PHE A 38 35.16 14.60 -62.03
N GLU A 39 33.97 14.06 -62.31
CA GLU A 39 32.73 14.84 -62.34
C GLU A 39 31.77 14.31 -61.27
N GLU A 40 31.98 14.73 -60.02
CA GLU A 40 30.99 14.60 -58.95
C GLU A 40 29.80 15.51 -59.27
N LYS A 41 28.85 14.97 -60.04
CA LYS A 41 27.50 15.52 -60.07
C LYS A 41 26.77 14.96 -58.86
N TYR A 42 26.62 15.80 -57.85
CA TYR A 42 25.69 15.59 -56.74
C TYR A 42 24.28 15.50 -57.36
N ASP A 43 23.85 14.29 -57.68
CA ASP A 43 22.44 14.01 -57.98
C ASP A 43 21.72 13.94 -56.63
N ASP A 44 21.08 15.07 -56.34
CA ASP A 44 20.18 15.36 -55.23
C ASP A 44 18.91 14.47 -55.39
N ASP A 45 19.02 13.18 -55.09
CA ASP A 45 17.88 12.25 -55.04
C ASP A 45 17.13 12.42 -53.69
N ASP A 46 16.56 13.61 -53.48
CA ASP A 46 15.70 13.97 -52.33
C ASP A 46 14.22 14.05 -52.74
N ASP A 47 13.69 13.05 -53.45
CA ASP A 47 12.25 12.92 -53.76
C ASP A 47 11.58 11.81 -52.96
N MET A 48 11.68 11.90 -51.63
CA MET A 48 10.58 11.41 -50.81
C MET A 48 9.38 12.30 -51.08
N SER A 49 8.42 11.80 -51.90
CA SER A 49 7.19 12.50 -52.27
C SER A 49 6.66 13.36 -51.11
N THR A 50 6.53 14.66 -51.37
CA THR A 50 6.03 15.66 -50.41
C THR A 50 4.74 15.22 -49.70
N GLN A 51 3.90 14.44 -50.37
CA GLN A 51 2.69 13.81 -49.83
C GLN A 51 2.98 12.82 -48.68
N SER A 52 3.98 11.96 -48.85
CA SER A 52 4.40 10.98 -47.83
C SER A 52 4.97 11.68 -46.59
N ARG A 53 5.70 12.79 -46.78
CA ARG A 53 6.21 13.62 -45.69
C ARG A 53 5.09 14.30 -44.90
N GLN A 54 4.07 14.82 -45.57
CA GLN A 54 2.91 15.42 -44.90
C GLN A 54 2.10 14.40 -44.09
N ALA A 55 1.86 13.22 -44.65
CA ALA A 55 1.18 12.13 -43.93
C ALA A 55 1.93 11.70 -42.66
N TYR A 56 3.27 11.66 -42.73
CA TYR A 56 4.10 11.35 -41.56
C TYR A 56 4.00 12.42 -40.46
N ILE A 57 4.01 13.70 -40.82
CA ILE A 57 3.89 14.82 -39.87
C ILE A 57 2.55 14.77 -39.15
N GLU A 58 1.45 14.56 -39.89
CA GLU A 58 0.11 14.48 -39.30
C GLU A 58 -0.03 13.25 -38.39
N LYS A 59 0.49 12.10 -38.82
CA LYS A 59 0.50 10.90 -37.97
C LYS A 59 1.26 11.14 -36.67
N ARG A 60 2.40 11.84 -36.73
CA ARG A 60 3.20 12.19 -35.54
C ARG A 60 2.41 13.11 -34.60
N ARG A 61 1.79 14.17 -35.12
CA ARG A 61 0.94 15.10 -34.34
C ARG A 61 -0.18 14.36 -33.61
N GLN A 62 -0.85 13.44 -34.29
CA GLN A 62 -1.93 12.64 -33.69
C GLN A 62 -1.44 11.70 -32.59
N ILE A 63 -0.21 11.16 -32.71
CA ILE A 63 0.39 10.33 -31.65
C ILE A 63 0.73 11.21 -30.46
N GLU A 64 1.38 12.35 -30.68
CA GLU A 64 1.74 13.32 -29.65
C GLU A 64 0.48 13.77 -28.85
N GLU A 65 -0.60 14.17 -29.55
CA GLU A 65 -1.86 14.58 -28.92
C GLU A 65 -2.47 13.46 -28.05
N ARG A 66 -2.60 12.24 -28.60
CA ARG A 66 -3.16 11.09 -27.86
C ARG A 66 -2.31 10.71 -26.65
N THR A 67 -0.98 10.78 -26.76
CA THR A 67 -0.07 10.47 -25.64
C THR A 67 -0.22 11.50 -24.52
N LEU A 68 -0.31 12.78 -24.87
CA LEU A 68 -0.48 13.86 -23.89
C LEU A 68 -1.83 13.77 -23.18
N ASP A 69 -2.91 13.48 -23.91
CA ASP A 69 -4.24 13.28 -23.33
C ASP A 69 -4.30 12.04 -22.44
N SER A 70 -3.73 10.92 -22.89
CA SER A 70 -3.62 9.71 -22.06
C SER A 70 -2.87 10.00 -20.76
N SER A 71 -1.78 10.75 -20.82
CA SER A 71 -0.99 11.12 -19.65
C SER A 71 -1.79 11.97 -18.65
N LYS A 72 -2.59 12.94 -19.14
CA LYS A 72 -3.49 13.74 -18.29
C LYS A 72 -4.57 12.90 -17.62
N ILE A 73 -5.16 11.95 -18.35
CA ILE A 73 -6.16 11.02 -17.79
C ILE A 73 -5.52 10.18 -16.68
N SER A 74 -4.34 9.60 -16.94
CA SER A 74 -3.62 8.81 -15.94
C SER A 74 -3.29 9.63 -14.69
N LEU A 75 -2.89 10.89 -14.86
CA LEU A 75 -2.62 11.79 -13.75
C LEU A 75 -3.89 12.06 -12.91
N GLY A 76 -5.02 12.31 -13.56
CA GLY A 76 -6.32 12.45 -12.87
C GLY A 76 -6.71 11.21 -12.06
N LEU A 77 -6.53 10.02 -12.65
CA LEU A 77 -6.78 8.76 -11.96
C LEU A 77 -5.86 8.55 -10.75
N LEU A 78 -4.60 8.98 -10.83
CA LEU A 78 -3.68 8.89 -9.70
C LEU A 78 -4.12 9.78 -8.53
N TYR A 79 -4.59 11.00 -8.82
CA TYR A 79 -5.13 11.90 -7.80
C TYR A 79 -6.39 11.34 -7.13
N GLU A 80 -7.33 10.81 -7.92
CA GLU A 80 -8.53 10.15 -7.39
C GLU A 80 -8.16 8.93 -6.53
N THR A 81 -7.17 8.14 -6.97
CA THR A 81 -6.66 7.00 -6.20
C THR A 81 -6.03 7.45 -4.89
N GLU A 82 -5.29 8.56 -4.87
CA GLU A 82 -4.69 9.13 -3.65
C GLU A 82 -5.77 9.60 -2.67
N GLU A 83 -6.82 10.25 -3.16
CA GLU A 83 -7.96 10.68 -2.34
C GLU A 83 -8.68 9.48 -1.69
N VAL A 84 -9.01 8.46 -2.47
CA VAL A 84 -9.63 7.23 -1.97
C VAL A 84 -8.71 6.52 -0.98
N GLY A 85 -7.40 6.49 -1.26
CA GLY A 85 -6.39 5.95 -0.36
C GLY A 85 -6.34 6.68 0.98
N ASN A 86 -6.37 8.01 0.97
CA ASN A 86 -6.39 8.83 2.19
C ASN A 86 -7.67 8.61 2.99
N ALA A 87 -8.83 8.57 2.34
CA ALA A 87 -10.10 8.25 3.00
C ALA A 87 -10.06 6.85 3.65
N THR A 88 -9.44 5.88 2.98
CA THR A 88 -9.24 4.54 3.51
C THR A 88 -8.34 4.55 4.75
N ALA A 89 -7.25 5.32 4.76
CA ALA A 89 -6.36 5.44 5.92
C ALA A 89 -7.09 6.00 7.15
N VAL A 90 -7.96 6.99 6.94
CA VAL A 90 -8.80 7.56 8.00
C VAL A 90 -9.77 6.51 8.56
N GLU A 91 -10.44 5.75 7.69
CA GLU A 91 -11.36 4.70 8.16
C GLU A 91 -10.63 3.57 8.88
N LEU A 92 -9.44 3.15 8.42
CA LEU A 92 -8.62 2.16 9.14
C LEU A 92 -8.25 2.66 10.54
N THR A 93 -7.88 3.93 10.68
CA THR A 93 -7.57 4.52 12.00
C THR A 93 -8.78 4.44 12.93
N LYS A 94 -9.96 4.80 12.43
CA LYS A 94 -11.22 4.72 13.19
C LYS A 94 -11.62 3.28 13.52
N GLN A 95 -11.35 2.31 12.63
CA GLN A 95 -11.56 0.89 12.91
C GLN A 95 -10.64 0.42 14.02
N ARG A 96 -9.35 0.80 13.98
CA ARG A 96 -8.39 0.50 15.04
C ARG A 96 -8.88 0.94 16.41
N GLU A 97 -9.34 2.20 16.54
CA GLU A 97 -9.87 2.73 17.81
C GLU A 97 -11.03 1.89 18.35
N GLN A 98 -11.92 1.40 17.47
CA GLN A 98 -13.02 0.52 17.87
C GLN A 98 -12.53 -0.84 18.37
N LEU A 99 -11.53 -1.42 17.70
CA LEU A 99 -10.91 -2.68 18.13
C LEU A 99 -10.22 -2.50 19.49
N GLU A 100 -9.45 -1.44 19.69
CA GLU A 100 -8.79 -1.15 20.96
C GLU A 100 -9.80 -0.95 22.10
N LYS A 101 -10.87 -0.18 21.86
CA LYS A 101 -11.97 -0.02 22.82
C LYS A 101 -12.63 -1.35 23.18
N THR A 102 -12.87 -2.19 22.18
CA THR A 102 -13.47 -3.52 22.39
C THR A 102 -12.54 -4.41 23.21
N SER A 103 -11.24 -4.41 22.92
CA SER A 103 -10.22 -5.14 23.69
C SER A 103 -10.19 -4.71 25.16
N LEU A 104 -10.27 -3.41 25.45
CA LEU A 104 -10.34 -2.87 26.81
C LEU A 104 -11.62 -3.32 27.53
N GLN A 105 -12.76 -3.32 26.84
CA GLN A 105 -14.02 -3.82 27.41
C GLN A 105 -13.94 -5.31 27.75
N LEU A 106 -13.28 -6.12 26.93
CA LEU A 106 -13.08 -7.54 27.23
C LEU A 106 -12.20 -7.73 28.48
N ASP A 107 -11.17 -6.91 28.66
CA ASP A 107 -10.35 -6.93 29.89
C ASP A 107 -11.17 -6.53 31.12
N GLU A 108 -11.99 -5.49 31.02
CA GLU A 108 -12.89 -5.05 32.09
C GLU A 108 -13.89 -6.15 32.47
N ILE A 109 -14.49 -6.81 31.47
CA ILE A 109 -15.38 -7.96 31.69
C ILE A 109 -14.62 -9.06 32.41
N ASN A 110 -13.40 -9.40 32.00
CA ASN A 110 -12.60 -10.43 32.67
C ASN A 110 -12.32 -10.10 34.15
N VAL A 111 -11.97 -8.84 34.45
CA VAL A 111 -11.80 -8.36 35.84
C VAL A 111 -13.10 -8.48 36.63
N THR A 112 -14.21 -8.03 36.02
CA THR A 112 -15.55 -8.12 36.62
C THR A 112 -15.93 -9.56 36.92
N LEU A 113 -15.70 -10.48 35.99
CA LEU A 113 -15.95 -11.91 36.18
C LEU A 113 -15.11 -12.48 37.32
N ARG A 114 -13.84 -12.08 37.49
CA ARG A 114 -13.03 -12.51 38.65
C ARG A 114 -13.65 -12.06 39.97
N THR A 115 -14.15 -10.84 40.04
CA THR A 115 -14.86 -10.32 41.22
C THR A 115 -16.18 -11.07 41.44
N SER A 116 -16.99 -11.27 40.39
CA SER A 116 -18.21 -12.07 40.43
C SER A 116 -17.96 -13.49 40.92
N GLN A 117 -16.86 -14.14 40.51
CA GLN A 117 -16.49 -15.47 40.98
C GLN A 117 -16.25 -15.50 42.50
N ARG A 118 -15.60 -14.46 43.05
CA ARG A 118 -15.38 -14.35 44.50
C ARG A 118 -16.71 -14.20 45.24
N HIS A 119 -17.62 -13.38 44.73
CA HIS A 119 -18.97 -13.22 45.29
C HIS A 119 -19.76 -14.52 45.25
N LEU A 120 -19.78 -15.24 44.12
CA LEU A 120 -20.43 -16.55 44.00
C LEU A 120 -19.84 -17.58 44.97
N THR A 121 -18.53 -17.57 45.17
CA THR A 121 -17.86 -18.45 46.14
C THR A 121 -18.22 -18.08 47.59
N GLY A 122 -18.34 -16.79 47.88
CA GLY A 122 -18.84 -16.28 49.16
C GLY A 122 -20.28 -16.73 49.45
N LEU A 123 -21.20 -16.55 48.49
CA LEU A 123 -22.60 -16.99 48.62
C LEU A 123 -22.69 -18.50 48.85
N LYS A 124 -21.96 -19.30 48.06
CA LYS A 124 -21.91 -20.76 48.27
C LYS A 124 -21.46 -21.12 49.69
N SER A 125 -20.50 -20.38 50.25
CA SER A 125 -19.97 -20.60 51.60
C SER A 125 -20.99 -20.26 52.69
N LEU A 126 -21.80 -19.20 52.51
CA LEU A 126 -22.84 -18.83 53.47
C LEU A 126 -24.00 -19.84 53.50
N PHE A 127 -24.47 -20.30 52.35
CA PHE A 127 -25.51 -21.34 52.28
C PHE A 127 -25.00 -22.71 52.77
N GLY A 128 -23.74 -23.05 52.48
CA GLY A 128 -23.11 -24.26 52.99
C GLY A 128 -22.90 -24.24 54.51
N GLY A 129 -22.47 -23.10 55.05
CA GLY A 129 -22.27 -22.89 56.49
C GLY A 129 -23.59 -22.94 57.26
N LEU A 130 -24.65 -22.33 56.75
CA LEU A 130 -25.98 -22.40 57.36
C LEU A 130 -26.54 -23.82 57.35
N LYS A 131 -26.35 -24.58 56.24
CA LYS A 131 -26.77 -25.98 56.17
C LYS A 131 -25.98 -26.85 57.15
N ASN A 132 -24.66 -26.67 57.28
CA ASN A 132 -23.83 -27.46 58.19
C ASN A 132 -24.08 -27.10 59.67
N TYR A 133 -24.40 -25.82 59.95
CA TYR A 133 -24.78 -25.34 61.27
C TYR A 133 -26.18 -25.83 61.68
N LEU A 134 -27.13 -25.87 60.73
CA LEU A 134 -28.50 -26.35 60.97
C LEU A 134 -28.60 -27.88 60.96
N SER A 135 -27.69 -28.59 60.29
CA SER A 135 -27.69 -30.07 60.23
C SER A 135 -26.90 -30.75 61.35
N GLY A 136 -26.49 -30.04 62.40
CA GLY A 136 -26.13 -30.65 63.69
C GLY A 136 -24.88 -31.53 63.77
N ASN A 137 -24.04 -31.62 62.73
CA ASN A 137 -22.78 -32.38 62.82
C ASN A 137 -21.62 -31.45 63.18
N ARG A 138 -21.33 -31.37 64.49
CA ARG A 138 -20.15 -30.70 65.04
C ARG A 138 -18.88 -31.46 64.63
N VAL A 139 -18.10 -30.89 63.72
CA VAL A 139 -16.67 -31.21 63.58
C VAL A 139 -15.88 -29.93 63.86
N GLN A 140 -15.00 -29.99 64.85
CA GLN A 140 -14.22 -28.87 65.37
C GLN A 140 -13.30 -28.24 64.31
N PRO A 141 -13.07 -26.91 64.36
CA PRO A 141 -11.99 -26.29 63.59
C PRO A 141 -10.66 -26.47 64.33
N THR A 142 -9.67 -27.08 63.67
CA THR A 142 -8.28 -27.02 64.13
C THR A 142 -7.65 -25.69 63.68
N ARG A 143 -7.14 -24.98 64.68
CA ARG A 143 -6.35 -23.75 64.60
C ARG A 143 -4.99 -24.02 63.95
N SER A 144 -4.53 -23.11 63.11
CA SER A 144 -3.11 -22.76 62.98
C SER A 144 -2.98 -21.37 62.36
N PRO A 145 -2.47 -20.35 63.08
CA PRO A 145 -1.94 -19.14 62.48
C PRO A 145 -0.49 -19.39 62.05
N ASN A 146 -0.03 -18.81 60.95
CA ASN A 146 1.39 -18.47 60.76
C ASN A 146 1.54 -17.42 59.65
N THR A 147 2.02 -16.25 60.04
CA THR A 147 2.68 -15.24 59.22
C THR A 147 4.12 -15.16 59.74
N PRO A 148 5.12 -14.96 58.87
CA PRO A 148 5.87 -13.68 58.87
C PRO A 148 6.14 -13.23 57.41
N ALA A 149 5.95 -11.97 57.00
CA ALA A 149 6.74 -10.76 57.28
C ALA A 149 8.25 -10.92 56.98
N ASN A 150 8.75 -10.18 55.96
CA ASN A 150 10.11 -9.63 55.75
C ASN A 150 10.20 -9.09 54.29
N SER A 151 10.19 -7.77 54.02
CA SER A 151 11.31 -6.78 53.98
C SER A 151 12.32 -7.04 52.84
N SER A 152 12.39 -6.24 51.77
CA SER A 152 13.30 -5.08 51.53
C SER A 152 13.13 -4.70 50.04
N ALA A 153 12.97 -3.45 49.58
CA ALA A 153 13.78 -2.22 49.69
C ALA A 153 15.19 -2.35 49.10
N ILE A 154 15.38 -1.96 47.84
CA ILE A 154 16.62 -1.41 47.29
C ILE A 154 16.24 -0.29 46.31
N GLU A 155 16.78 0.90 46.61
CA GLU A 155 16.75 2.15 45.85
C GLU A 155 17.98 2.26 44.91
N GLU A 156 17.93 3.28 44.04
CA GLU A 156 19.09 4.02 43.46
C GLU A 156 19.90 3.32 42.34
N GLU A 157 20.45 3.95 41.30
CA GLU A 157 20.84 5.35 41.07
C GLU A 157 21.11 5.64 39.56
N VAL A 158 20.90 6.91 39.21
CA VAL A 158 21.41 7.84 38.17
C VAL A 158 22.63 7.45 37.29
N GLN A 159 22.63 7.83 35.99
CA GLN A 159 23.58 8.77 35.31
C GLN A 159 23.39 8.78 33.76
N THR A 160 22.87 9.84 33.13
CA THR A 160 23.50 11.03 32.47
C THR A 160 24.31 10.80 31.18
N SER A 161 24.13 11.78 30.26
CA SER A 161 25.11 12.32 29.28
C SER A 161 25.18 11.55 27.94
N SER A 162 25.32 12.13 26.74
CA SER A 162 25.66 13.47 26.26
C SER A 162 25.23 13.62 24.79
N ALA A 163 25.03 14.87 24.36
CA ALA A 163 25.00 15.29 22.97
C ALA A 163 26.42 15.51 22.43
N GLU A 164 26.68 15.20 21.15
CA GLU A 164 27.57 15.90 20.19
C GLU A 164 27.12 15.48 18.77
N LEU A 165 26.79 16.32 17.77
CA LEU A 165 27.46 17.43 17.06
C LEU A 165 28.47 17.01 15.95
N TYR A 166 28.32 17.73 14.81
CA TYR A 166 29.14 17.86 13.59
C TYR A 166 29.08 16.75 12.50
N ASP A 167 29.24 16.98 11.19
CA ASP A 167 29.21 18.11 10.23
C ASP A 167 29.84 17.58 8.91
N ASN A 168 29.63 18.28 7.79
CA ASN A 168 30.37 18.21 6.50
C ASN A 168 29.95 17.12 5.48
N GLN A 169 29.83 17.29 4.15
CA GLN A 169 29.92 18.37 3.13
C GLN A 169 29.62 17.68 1.73
N PRO A 170 29.82 18.24 0.50
CA PRO A 170 28.79 18.92 -0.31
C PRO A 170 28.66 18.43 -1.79
N VAL A 171 27.77 19.13 -2.51
CA VAL A 171 27.44 19.18 -3.95
C VAL A 171 28.65 19.18 -4.92
N SER A 172 28.51 18.51 -6.09
CA SER A 172 29.27 18.90 -7.29
C SER A 172 28.65 18.48 -8.66
N ARG A 173 28.36 19.52 -9.47
CA ARG A 173 28.60 19.68 -10.94
C ARG A 173 27.68 18.88 -11.90
N ILE A 174 26.66 19.46 -12.54
CA ILE A 174 26.69 20.45 -13.65
C ILE A 174 27.80 20.21 -14.67
N ARG A 175 27.46 19.56 -15.79
CA ARG A 175 28.20 19.61 -17.06
C ARG A 175 27.19 19.78 -18.20
N ASN A 176 27.17 21.00 -18.73
CA ASN A 176 26.38 21.46 -19.85
C ASN A 176 27.31 21.55 -21.08
N VAL A 177 26.96 20.84 -22.15
CA VAL A 177 27.56 20.87 -23.50
C VAL A 177 26.44 20.37 -24.42
N GLY A 178 25.81 21.14 -25.31
CA GLY A 178 26.33 22.16 -26.20
C GLY A 178 26.34 21.57 -27.61
N SER A 179 25.23 21.62 -28.34
CA SER A 179 25.21 21.47 -29.81
C SER A 179 23.93 22.07 -30.41
N THR A 180 24.18 23.01 -31.31
CA THR A 180 23.29 23.93 -32.00
C THR A 180 22.71 23.37 -33.29
N SER A 181 21.54 23.92 -33.67
CA SER A 181 21.06 24.12 -35.05
C SER A 181 20.25 23.00 -35.72
N HIS A 182 18.95 22.90 -35.36
CA HIS A 182 17.82 22.64 -36.29
C HIS A 182 16.60 23.44 -35.79
N HIS A 183 16.57 24.75 -36.04
CA HIS A 183 15.52 25.65 -35.57
C HIS A 183 14.52 25.94 -36.69
N GLN A 184 13.40 25.20 -36.70
CA GLN A 184 12.05 25.71 -37.04
C GLN A 184 10.96 24.61 -36.98
N GLN A 185 11.31 23.32 -36.99
CA GLN A 185 10.37 22.21 -36.66
C GLN A 185 10.46 21.74 -35.19
N THR A 186 11.42 22.23 -34.43
CA THR A 186 11.75 21.78 -33.06
C THR A 186 10.95 22.44 -31.96
N GLN A 187 10.34 23.62 -32.17
CA GLN A 187 9.61 24.30 -31.08
C GLN A 187 8.33 23.54 -30.66
N GLN A 188 7.54 23.02 -31.59
CA GLN A 188 6.36 22.23 -31.25
C GLN A 188 6.72 20.89 -30.59
N GLN A 189 7.79 20.24 -31.07
CA GLN A 189 8.26 18.99 -30.49
C GLN A 189 8.79 19.19 -29.06
N HIS A 190 9.54 20.26 -28.83
CA HIS A 190 10.08 20.59 -27.52
C HIS A 190 8.98 20.99 -26.52
N ASN A 191 7.89 21.59 -26.99
CA ASN A 191 6.72 21.90 -26.15
C ASN A 191 5.96 20.62 -25.77
N PHE A 192 5.72 19.72 -26.72
CA PHE A 192 5.10 18.42 -26.44
C PHE A 192 5.94 17.60 -25.47
N GLU A 193 7.23 17.45 -25.73
CA GLU A 193 8.14 16.65 -24.91
C GLU A 193 8.26 17.22 -23.49
N SER A 194 8.38 18.55 -23.35
CA SER A 194 8.41 19.19 -22.04
C SER A 194 7.10 19.03 -21.25
N CYS A 195 5.94 19.12 -21.92
CA CYS A 195 4.65 18.87 -21.27
C CYS A 195 4.51 17.41 -20.84
N LEU A 196 4.90 16.48 -21.71
CA LEU A 196 4.85 15.06 -21.40
C LEU A 196 5.80 14.70 -20.26
N GLU A 197 7.03 15.20 -20.27
CA GLU A 197 8.01 14.99 -19.21
C GLU A 197 7.50 15.54 -17.87
N SER A 198 6.88 16.72 -17.87
CA SER A 198 6.25 17.31 -16.69
C SER A 198 5.15 16.40 -16.14
N ASN A 199 4.24 15.92 -16.99
CA ASN A 199 3.17 15.03 -16.56
C ASN A 199 3.72 13.69 -16.04
N LEU A 200 4.72 13.12 -16.72
CA LEU A 200 5.35 11.86 -16.30
C LEU A 200 6.06 12.01 -14.96
N LYS A 201 6.76 13.13 -14.74
CA LYS A 201 7.37 13.44 -13.45
C LYS A 201 6.31 13.52 -12.34
N GLU A 202 5.22 14.23 -12.60
CA GLU A 202 4.11 14.34 -11.65
C GLU A 202 3.48 12.97 -11.37
N MET A 203 3.32 12.12 -12.38
CA MET A 203 2.87 10.74 -12.21
C MET A 203 3.84 9.92 -11.35
N CYS A 204 5.15 10.04 -11.54
CA CYS A 204 6.16 9.37 -10.71
C CYS A 204 6.09 9.82 -9.24
N ASP A 205 5.92 11.12 -9.02
CA ASP A 205 5.81 11.70 -7.68
C ASP A 205 4.51 11.21 -7.00
N ASN A 206 3.38 11.17 -7.73
CA ASN A 206 2.10 10.60 -7.28
C ASN A 206 2.22 9.10 -6.94
N LEU A 207 2.81 8.30 -7.82
CA LEU A 207 3.03 6.87 -7.60
C LEU A 207 3.90 6.60 -6.37
N SER A 208 4.89 7.45 -6.11
CA SER A 208 5.73 7.35 -4.91
C SER A 208 4.92 7.60 -3.64
N ARG A 209 4.03 8.61 -3.64
CA ARG A 209 3.11 8.85 -2.51
C ARG A 209 2.12 7.71 -2.32
N LEU A 210 1.49 7.24 -3.41
CA LEU A 210 0.60 6.07 -3.38
C LEU A 210 1.29 4.82 -2.85
N LYS A 211 2.55 4.57 -3.20
CA LYS A 211 3.33 3.46 -2.66
C LYS A 211 3.53 3.60 -1.14
N CYS A 212 3.88 4.79 -0.67
CA CYS A 212 4.02 5.04 0.77
C CYS A 212 2.70 4.82 1.50
N LEU A 213 1.61 5.36 0.96
CA LEU A 213 0.26 5.17 1.48
C LEU A 213 -0.12 3.69 1.52
N ALA A 214 0.06 2.95 0.41
CA ALA A 214 -0.23 1.52 0.34
C ALA A 214 0.58 0.71 1.36
N ASN A 215 1.86 1.04 1.56
CA ASN A 215 2.68 0.40 2.58
C ASN A 215 2.14 0.66 3.99
N ASN A 216 1.79 1.92 4.31
CA ASN A 216 1.25 2.28 5.62
C ASN A 216 -0.12 1.61 5.87
N LEU A 217 -0.99 1.58 4.86
CA LEU A 217 -2.26 0.85 4.93
C LEU A 217 -2.02 -0.65 5.18
N GLY A 218 -1.05 -1.26 4.48
CA GLY A 218 -0.67 -2.65 4.67
C GLY A 218 -0.21 -2.94 6.10
N THR A 219 0.71 -2.13 6.63
CA THR A 219 1.20 -2.28 8.00
C THR A 219 0.10 -2.07 9.05
N GLU A 220 -0.84 -1.17 8.81
CA GLU A 220 -1.97 -0.95 9.72
C GLU A 220 -2.93 -2.14 9.71
N ILE A 221 -3.22 -2.72 8.53
CA ILE A 221 -4.03 -3.95 8.43
C ILE A 221 -3.36 -5.12 9.16
N GLU A 222 -2.05 -5.33 8.97
CA GLU A 222 -1.30 -6.36 9.70
C GLU A 222 -1.39 -6.15 11.22
N SER A 223 -1.19 -4.93 11.69
CA SER A 223 -1.32 -4.60 13.12
C SER A 223 -2.74 -4.83 13.66
N GLN A 224 -3.78 -4.51 12.89
CA GLN A 224 -5.16 -4.76 13.27
C GLN A 224 -5.50 -6.25 13.29
N ASN A 225 -4.92 -7.06 12.38
CA ASN A 225 -5.08 -8.51 12.41
C ASN A 225 -4.49 -9.11 13.69
N ASP A 226 -3.30 -8.68 14.11
CA ASP A 226 -2.72 -9.11 15.38
C ASP A 226 -3.61 -8.73 16.59
N LEU A 227 -4.23 -7.55 16.54
CA LEU A 227 -5.17 -7.12 17.57
C LEU A 227 -6.45 -7.97 17.58
N LEU A 228 -6.98 -8.33 16.41
CA LEU A 228 -8.13 -9.22 16.26
C LEU A 228 -7.86 -10.61 16.83
N ASP A 229 -6.70 -11.20 16.53
CA ASP A 229 -6.32 -12.51 17.06
C ASP A 229 -6.24 -12.49 18.60
N ASN A 230 -5.59 -11.46 19.15
CA ASN A 230 -5.54 -11.26 20.60
C ASN A 230 -6.93 -11.08 21.22
N MET A 231 -7.81 -10.33 20.58
CA MET A 231 -9.19 -10.19 21.04
C MET A 231 -9.97 -11.49 20.96
N ASN A 232 -9.79 -12.30 19.92
CA ASN A 232 -10.47 -13.58 19.80
C ASN A 232 -10.15 -14.48 21.00
N TYR A 233 -8.88 -14.55 21.41
CA TYR A 233 -8.49 -15.26 22.64
C TYR A 233 -9.16 -14.69 23.90
N LYS A 234 -9.25 -13.37 24.03
CA LYS A 234 -9.94 -12.72 25.17
C LYS A 234 -11.43 -13.02 25.18
N VAL A 235 -12.09 -12.98 24.02
CA VAL A 235 -13.52 -13.30 23.87
C VAL A 235 -13.79 -14.73 24.30
N GLU A 236 -12.99 -15.70 23.83
CA GLU A 236 -13.15 -17.11 24.20
C GLU A 236 -12.98 -17.34 25.72
N ASP A 237 -11.96 -16.73 26.35
CA ASP A 237 -11.75 -16.83 27.81
C ASP A 237 -12.90 -16.20 28.61
N VAL A 238 -13.38 -15.03 28.17
CA VAL A 238 -14.53 -14.35 28.77
C VAL A 238 -15.81 -15.19 28.63
N ASP A 239 -16.08 -15.75 27.45
CA ASP A 239 -17.26 -16.58 27.21
C ASP A 239 -17.27 -17.84 28.07
N LEU A 240 -16.14 -18.54 28.16
CA LEU A 240 -15.99 -19.71 29.03
C LEU A 240 -16.26 -19.38 30.50
N LYS A 241 -15.77 -18.24 30.98
CA LYS A 241 -16.00 -17.77 32.36
C LYS A 241 -17.46 -17.39 32.60
N ILE A 242 -18.08 -16.64 31.69
CA ILE A 242 -19.51 -16.27 31.75
C ILE A 242 -20.36 -17.54 31.79
N SER A 243 -20.11 -18.48 30.89
CA SER A 243 -20.82 -19.76 30.82
C SER A 243 -20.72 -20.55 32.13
N LYS A 244 -19.52 -20.62 32.73
CA LYS A 244 -19.31 -21.29 34.01
C LYS A 244 -20.03 -20.59 35.16
N GLN A 245 -19.96 -19.26 35.24
CA GLN A 245 -20.61 -18.47 36.28
C GLN A 245 -22.14 -18.51 36.15
N SER A 246 -22.67 -18.44 34.94
CA SER A 246 -24.10 -18.59 34.66
C SER A 246 -24.63 -19.94 35.15
N LYS A 247 -23.90 -21.04 34.90
CA LYS A 247 -24.24 -22.36 35.44
C LYS A 247 -24.22 -22.38 36.97
N GLN A 248 -23.19 -21.80 37.61
CA GLN A 248 -23.09 -21.73 39.07
C GLN A 248 -24.23 -20.92 39.69
N MET A 249 -24.56 -19.76 39.12
CA MET A 249 -25.65 -18.90 39.57
C MET A 249 -27.00 -19.61 39.46
N ASN A 250 -27.27 -20.28 38.34
CA ASN A 250 -28.49 -21.07 38.17
C ASN A 250 -28.62 -22.19 39.22
N LEU A 251 -27.51 -22.83 39.60
CA LEU A 251 -27.53 -23.86 40.66
C LEU A 251 -27.81 -23.27 42.05
N LEU A 252 -27.38 -22.04 42.32
CA LEU A 252 -27.69 -21.34 43.56
C LEU A 252 -29.16 -20.91 43.61
N LEU A 253 -29.74 -20.46 42.49
CA LEU A 253 -31.13 -20.00 42.41
C LEU A 253 -32.18 -21.12 42.41
N LYS A 254 -31.80 -22.34 41.99
CA LYS A 254 -32.70 -23.50 41.94
C LYS A 254 -32.89 -24.21 43.30
N LYS A 255 -32.33 -23.68 44.39
CA LYS A 255 -32.46 -24.23 45.75
C LYS A 255 -33.06 -23.20 46.69
#